data_AF-A0A4R4M2C5-F1
#
_entry.id   AF-A0A4R4M2C5-F1
#
_cell.length_a   1.000
_cell.length_b   1.000
_cell.length_c   1.000
_cell.angle_alpha   90.00
_cell.angle_beta   90.00
_cell.angle_gamma   90.00
#
_symmetry.space_group_name_H-M   'P 1'
#
loop_
_entity.id
_entity.type
_entity.pdbx_description
1 polymer ?
#
loop_
_entity_poly.entity_id
_entity_poly.type
_entity_poly.pdbx_seq_one_letter_code
_entity_poly.pdbx_strand_id
1 'polypeptide(L)'
;MRSGRILKFDEVRGYGFIVPDGGGEDVFVHANELLDDKAAFSPGTAVEFEVTEGERGLKAFAVRAVGSPSNGSAATADRAPAGVPADDMLCDVLSRKELSREIVDVLLAEAPDLTGGQIVKIRGSIVEIAHKHGWIDD
;
A
#
# COMPACT_ATOMS: atom_id res chain seq x y z
N MET A 1 -3.84 18.54 13.45
CA MET A 1 -4.70 17.82 12.49
C MET A 1 -4.85 18.61 11.18
N ARG A 2 -4.39 18.01 10.07
CA ARG A 2 -4.54 18.48 8.69
C ARG A 2 -5.38 17.46 7.92
N SER A 3 -6.06 17.92 6.88
CA SER A 3 -6.82 17.07 5.96
C SER A 3 -6.16 17.03 4.59
N GLY A 4 -6.33 15.92 3.90
CA GLY A 4 -5.83 15.74 2.55
C GLY A 4 -6.36 14.48 1.91
N ARG A 5 -5.79 14.16 0.75
CA ARG A 5 -6.17 12.97 -0.02
C ARG A 5 -4.94 12.16 -0.33
N ILE A 6 -5.12 10.85 -0.31
CA ILE A 6 -4.05 9.92 -0.69
C ILE A 6 -3.81 10.07 -2.18
N LEU A 7 -2.60 10.45 -2.56
CA LEU A 7 -2.20 10.52 -3.96
C LEU A 7 -1.85 9.13 -4.49
N LYS A 8 -1.06 8.40 -3.69
CA LYS A 8 -0.73 7.00 -3.91
C LYS A 8 -0.39 6.35 -2.59
N PHE A 9 -0.78 5.11 -2.42
CA PHE A 9 -0.40 4.31 -1.28
C PHE A 9 -0.12 2.89 -1.77
N ASP A 10 1.05 2.40 -1.42
CA ASP A 10 1.49 1.06 -1.75
C ASP A 10 1.32 0.20 -0.50
N GLU A 11 0.27 -0.63 -0.48
CA GLU A 11 -0.02 -1.52 0.65
C GLU A 11 1.07 -2.57 0.87
N VAL A 12 1.71 -3.01 -0.22
CA VAL A 12 2.74 -4.05 -0.21
C VAL A 12 4.04 -3.49 0.36
N ARG A 13 4.46 -2.32 -0.12
CA ARG A 13 5.67 -1.63 0.38
C ARG A 13 5.42 -0.89 1.70
N GLY A 14 4.16 -0.67 2.05
CA GLY A 14 3.74 -0.04 3.30
C GLY A 14 4.05 1.45 3.37
N TYR A 15 4.01 2.18 2.27
CA TYR A 15 4.18 3.64 2.28
C TYR A 15 3.38 4.33 1.18
N GLY A 16 3.15 5.62 1.34
CA GLY A 16 2.43 6.44 0.35
C GLY A 16 2.70 7.91 0.49
N PHE A 17 1.92 8.68 -0.26
CA PHE A 17 1.95 10.13 -0.28
C PHE A 17 0.54 10.68 -0.17
N ILE A 18 0.41 11.73 0.64
CA ILE A 18 -0.84 12.44 0.88
C ILE A 18 -0.68 13.87 0.39
N VAL A 19 -1.62 14.31 -0.43
CA VAL A 19 -1.73 15.69 -0.89
C VAL A 19 -2.62 16.45 0.10
N PRO A 20 -2.10 17.45 0.82
CA PRO A 20 -2.91 18.26 1.73
C PRO A 20 -3.90 19.14 0.96
N ASP A 21 -5.15 19.24 1.43
CA ASP A 21 -6.19 20.08 0.79
C ASP A 21 -5.83 21.57 0.80
N GLY A 22 -4.96 22.01 1.72
CA GLY A 22 -4.48 23.38 1.80
C GLY A 22 -3.56 23.81 0.64
N GLY A 23 -3.19 22.89 -0.26
CA GLY A 23 -2.20 23.12 -1.31
C GLY A 23 -0.80 23.26 -0.71
N GLY A 24 0.05 22.27 -0.94
CA GLY A 24 1.39 22.21 -0.36
C GLY A 24 2.19 21.02 -0.86
N GLU A 25 3.36 20.82 -0.29
CA GLU A 25 4.22 19.66 -0.61
C GLU A 25 3.56 18.34 -0.20
N ASP A 26 3.84 17.30 -0.98
CA ASP A 26 3.36 15.95 -0.73
C ASP A 26 3.91 15.44 0.61
N VAL A 27 3.02 14.93 1.45
CA VAL A 27 3.38 14.44 2.78
C VAL A 27 3.57 12.92 2.71
N PHE A 28 4.73 12.45 3.14
CA PHE A 28 5.06 11.03 3.15
C PHE A 28 4.35 10.31 4.30
N VAL A 29 3.66 9.20 4.01
CA VAL A 29 3.01 8.36 5.02
C VAL A 29 3.61 6.96 5.02
N HIS A 30 3.83 6.39 6.21
CA HIS A 30 4.23 5.00 6.39
C HIS A 30 3.08 4.20 6.98
N ALA A 31 2.96 2.92 6.64
CA ALA A 31 1.85 2.07 7.05
C ALA A 31 1.81 1.80 8.57
N ASN A 32 2.93 2.01 9.28
CA ASN A 32 2.96 1.98 10.75
C ASN A 32 2.26 3.18 11.40
N GLU A 33 2.07 4.26 10.65
CA GLU A 33 1.49 5.51 11.15
C GLU A 33 -0.03 5.60 10.86
N LEU A 34 -0.58 4.59 10.19
CA LEU A 34 -2.00 4.44 9.90
C LEU A 34 -2.71 3.89 11.14
N LEU A 35 -3.79 4.54 11.54
CA LEU A 35 -4.65 4.09 12.64
C LEU A 35 -5.73 3.10 12.17
N ASP A 36 -6.14 3.21 10.90
CA ASP A 36 -7.12 2.33 10.27
C ASP A 36 -6.45 1.23 9.42
N ASP A 37 -7.25 0.28 8.94
CA ASP A 37 -6.79 -0.77 8.04
C ASP A 37 -6.19 -0.20 6.75
N LYS A 38 -5.09 -0.80 6.29
CA LYS A 38 -4.36 -0.35 5.08
C LYS A 38 -5.25 -0.32 3.83
N ALA A 39 -6.23 -1.22 3.77
CA ALA A 39 -7.23 -1.30 2.71
C ALA A 39 -8.15 -0.06 2.64
N ALA A 40 -8.28 0.72 3.72
CA ALA A 40 -9.04 1.97 3.73
C ALA A 40 -8.28 3.14 3.07
N PHE A 41 -6.97 2.99 2.85
CA PHE A 41 -6.07 4.03 2.36
C PHE A 41 -5.87 3.97 0.85
N SER A 42 -6.96 3.89 0.10
CA SER A 42 -6.95 3.91 -1.38
C SER A 42 -6.65 5.31 -1.95
N PRO A 43 -6.05 5.42 -3.16
CA PRO A 43 -5.83 6.69 -3.82
C PRO A 43 -7.16 7.44 -4.02
N GLY A 44 -7.17 8.73 -3.66
CA GLY A 44 -8.35 9.59 -3.67
C GLY A 44 -9.14 9.62 -2.36
N THR A 45 -8.87 8.71 -1.42
CA THR A 45 -9.54 8.70 -0.12
C THR A 45 -9.16 9.93 0.70
N ALA A 46 -10.19 10.58 1.29
CA ALA A 46 -10.00 11.67 2.23
C ALA A 46 -9.46 11.13 3.55
N VAL A 47 -8.35 11.69 3.99
CA VAL A 47 -7.66 11.30 5.21
C VAL A 47 -7.39 12.52 6.07
N GLU A 48 -7.42 12.31 7.38
CA GLU A 48 -6.94 13.27 8.36
C GLU A 48 -5.66 12.76 8.97
N PHE A 49 -4.68 13.64 9.11
CA PHE A 49 -3.34 13.28 9.56
C PHE A 49 -2.68 14.44 10.27
N GLU A 50 -1.63 14.15 11.02
CA GLU A 50 -0.76 15.17 11.58
C GLU A 50 0.57 15.15 10.83
N VAL A 51 1.18 16.32 10.65
CA VAL A 51 2.45 16.45 9.91
C VAL A 51 3.54 16.75 10.91
N THR A 52 4.62 15.99 10.84
CA THR A 52 5.86 16.22 11.58
C THR A 52 7.03 16.34 10.61
N GLU A 53 8.09 17.05 11.00
CA GLU A 53 9.34 17.08 10.26
C GLU A 53 10.16 15.82 10.59
N GLY A 54 10.43 15.01 9.56
CA GLY A 54 11.28 13.82 9.67
C GLY A 54 12.59 13.98 8.88
N GLU A 55 13.48 13.00 8.99
CA GLU A 55 14.80 12.99 8.33
C GLU A 55 14.74 13.06 6.79
N ARG A 56 13.57 12.77 6.19
CA ARG A 56 13.34 12.75 4.74
C ARG A 56 12.31 13.77 4.26
N GLY A 57 11.97 14.76 5.09
CA GLY A 57 10.95 15.78 4.81
C GLY A 57 9.68 15.61 5.63
N LEU A 58 8.59 16.19 5.16
CA LEU A 58 7.29 16.18 5.85
C LEU A 58 6.73 14.76 5.92
N LYS A 59 6.53 14.26 7.15
CA LYS A 59 5.99 12.93 7.43
C LYS A 59 4.60 13.05 8.07
N ALA A 60 3.66 12.26 7.61
CA ALA A 60 2.34 12.11 8.18
C ALA A 60 2.36 11.06 9.30
N PHE A 61 1.78 11.40 10.45
CA PHE A 61 1.55 10.51 11.57
C PHE A 61 0.10 10.58 12.06
N ALA A 62 -0.34 9.56 12.80
CA ALA A 62 -1.72 9.43 13.27
C ALA A 62 -2.76 9.60 12.14
N VAL A 63 -2.57 8.85 11.06
CA VAL A 63 -3.36 9.00 9.83
C VAL A 63 -4.64 8.17 9.95
N ARG A 64 -5.79 8.83 9.77
CA ARG A 64 -7.13 8.22 9.81
C ARG A 64 -7.87 8.40 8.49
N ALA A 65 -8.61 7.39 8.07
CA ALA A 65 -9.47 7.48 6.90
C ALA A 65 -10.79 8.16 7.29
N VAL A 66 -11.13 9.27 6.64
CA VAL A 66 -12.40 10.00 6.89
C VAL A 66 -13.50 9.53 5.93
N GLY A 67 -13.28 8.42 5.22
CA GLY A 67 -14.10 7.96 4.10
C GLY A 67 -14.85 6.66 4.39
N SER A 68 -16.00 6.77 5.04
CA SER A 68 -17.14 5.89 4.73
C SER A 68 -18.24 6.79 4.15
N PRO A 69 -18.77 6.54 2.94
CA PRO A 69 -19.93 7.26 2.45
C PRO A 69 -21.15 6.78 3.25
N SER A 70 -21.27 7.23 4.49
CA SER A 70 -22.58 7.32 5.11
C SER A 70 -23.31 8.42 4.34
N ASN A 71 -24.12 7.95 3.39
CA ASN A 71 -24.97 8.75 2.53
C ASN A 71 -25.85 9.62 3.42
N GLY A 72 -25.42 10.86 3.61
CA GLY A 72 -26.00 11.84 4.52
C GLY A 72 -25.95 13.21 3.87
N SER A 73 -26.90 13.43 2.97
CA SER A 73 -27.32 14.72 2.43
C SER A 73 -26.50 15.34 1.30
N ALA A 74 -27.21 15.51 0.18
CA ALA A 74 -26.81 16.23 -1.01
C ALA A 74 -26.57 17.71 -0.74
N ALA A 75 -25.49 18.27 -1.30
CA ALA A 75 -25.47 19.59 -1.92
C ALA A 75 -24.22 19.80 -2.79
N THR A 76 -24.45 19.74 -4.12
CA THR A 76 -23.92 20.63 -5.18
C THR A 76 -22.41 20.76 -5.38
N ALA A 77 -21.92 20.21 -6.51
CA ALA A 77 -21.46 20.96 -7.69
C ALA A 77 -19.92 21.03 -7.70
N ASP A 78 -19.17 20.83 -8.77
CA ASP A 78 -19.42 20.92 -10.20
C ASP A 78 -18.31 20.13 -10.93
N ARG A 79 -18.66 19.65 -12.13
CA ARG A 79 -17.77 19.28 -13.25
C ARG A 79 -17.39 17.80 -13.45
N ALA A 80 -18.07 17.25 -14.46
CA ALA A 80 -17.89 15.94 -15.08
C ALA A 80 -16.83 15.97 -16.23
N PRO A 81 -16.65 14.92 -17.07
CA PRO A 81 -15.55 13.97 -16.96
C PRO A 81 -14.71 13.85 -18.25
N ALA A 82 -13.54 13.22 -18.18
CA ALA A 82 -12.88 12.63 -19.35
C ALA A 82 -12.35 11.25 -18.94
N GLY A 83 -12.90 10.23 -19.60
CA GLY A 83 -12.80 8.84 -19.17
C GLY A 83 -11.40 8.26 -19.18
N VAL A 84 -11.21 7.29 -18.29
CA VAL A 84 -10.41 6.10 -18.57
C VAL A 84 -11.30 4.90 -18.28
N PRO A 85 -11.42 3.93 -19.21
CA PRO A 85 -12.14 2.70 -18.96
C PRO A 85 -11.42 1.89 -17.87
N ALA A 86 -12.20 1.05 -17.21
CA ALA A 86 -11.73 0.01 -16.31
C ALA A 86 -10.80 -0.97 -17.06
N ASP A 87 -9.58 -1.07 -16.56
CA ASP A 87 -8.60 -2.15 -16.74
C ASP A 87 -7.93 -2.19 -15.34
N ASP A 88 -8.24 -3.05 -14.37
CA ASP A 88 -8.60 -4.47 -14.43
C ASP A 88 -7.76 -5.25 -15.43
N MET A 89 -6.42 -5.08 -15.38
CA MET A 89 -5.39 -6.02 -15.88
C MET A 89 -4.00 -5.36 -15.74
N LEU A 90 -2.99 -5.84 -15.03
CA LEU A 90 -2.74 -7.12 -14.37
C LEU A 90 -2.01 -6.82 -13.05
N CYS A 91 -2.58 -7.18 -11.90
CA CYS A 91 -1.74 -7.69 -10.82
C CYS A 91 -1.29 -9.06 -11.34
N ASP A 92 -0.12 -9.16 -11.95
CA ASP A 92 0.43 -10.45 -12.39
C ASP A 92 0.48 -11.35 -11.16
N VAL A 93 -0.51 -12.24 -11.03
CA VAL A 93 -0.51 -13.25 -9.99
C VAL A 93 0.71 -14.12 -10.27
N LEU A 94 1.74 -13.99 -9.45
CA LEU A 94 2.98 -14.73 -9.64
C LEU A 94 2.66 -16.22 -9.57
N SER A 95 3.12 -17.00 -10.55
CA SER A 95 3.07 -18.46 -10.42
C SER A 95 3.91 -18.87 -9.21
N ARG A 96 3.53 -19.99 -8.58
CA ARG A 96 4.34 -20.64 -7.53
C ARG A 96 5.83 -20.67 -7.85
N LYS A 97 6.19 -20.91 -9.12
CA LYS A 97 7.59 -21.01 -9.57
C LYS A 97 8.32 -19.68 -9.57
N GLU A 98 7.62 -18.59 -9.90
CA GLU A 98 8.19 -17.24 -9.97
C GLU A 98 8.47 -16.72 -8.56
N LEU A 99 7.47 -16.83 -7.67
CA LEU A 99 7.65 -16.48 -6.26
C LEU A 99 8.76 -17.33 -5.62
N SER A 100 8.81 -18.63 -5.93
CA SER A 100 9.86 -19.53 -5.44
C SER A 100 11.27 -19.10 -5.85
N ARG A 101 11.41 -18.54 -7.06
CA ARG A 101 12.71 -18.11 -7.60
C ARG A 101 13.14 -16.80 -6.96
N GLU A 102 12.25 -15.81 -6.93
CA GLU A 102 12.49 -14.51 -6.30
C GLU A 102 12.92 -14.67 -4.83
N ILE A 103 12.25 -15.54 -4.07
CA ILE A 103 12.62 -15.82 -2.68
C ILE A 103 14.03 -16.40 -2.59
N VAL A 104 14.43 -17.29 -3.50
CA VAL A 104 15.77 -17.88 -3.47
C VAL A 104 16.85 -16.85 -3.78
N ASP A 105 16.62 -16.01 -4.78
CA ASP A 105 17.55 -14.93 -5.14
C ASP A 105 17.74 -13.94 -3.97
N VAL A 106 16.64 -13.51 -3.33
CA VAL A 106 16.71 -12.62 -2.15
C VAL A 106 17.41 -13.29 -0.96
N LEU A 107 17.08 -14.55 -0.66
CA LEU A 107 17.70 -15.26 0.47
C LEU A 107 19.19 -15.52 0.27
N LEU A 108 19.62 -15.80 -0.97
CA LEU A 108 21.04 -15.98 -1.28
C LEU A 108 21.81 -14.65 -1.26
N ALA A 109 21.17 -13.53 -1.63
CA ALA A 109 21.78 -12.21 -1.60
C ALA A 109 21.92 -11.65 -0.18
N GLU A 110 20.84 -11.70 0.61
CA GLU A 110 20.77 -11.03 1.91
C GLU A 110 21.26 -11.91 3.07
N ALA A 111 21.26 -13.23 2.91
CA ALA A 111 21.64 -14.18 3.95
C ALA A 111 22.51 -15.32 3.42
N PRO A 112 23.77 -15.05 3.03
CA PRO A 112 24.67 -16.05 2.44
C PRO A 112 25.06 -17.19 3.40
N ASP A 113 24.86 -17.02 4.71
CA ASP A 113 25.07 -18.06 5.73
C ASP A 113 23.96 -19.13 5.76
N LEU A 114 22.86 -18.91 5.04
CA LEU A 114 21.80 -19.91 4.95
C LEU A 114 22.27 -21.13 4.17
N THR A 115 22.18 -22.30 4.79
CA THR A 115 22.37 -23.56 4.09
C THR A 115 21.25 -23.80 3.09
N GLY A 116 21.55 -24.53 2.00
CA GLY A 116 20.54 -24.87 0.99
C GLY A 116 19.29 -25.57 1.58
N GLY A 117 19.45 -26.37 2.64
CA GLY A 117 18.32 -26.99 3.34
C GLY A 117 17.43 -26.00 4.09
N GLN A 118 18.00 -24.92 4.64
CA GLN A 118 17.22 -23.85 5.29
C GLN A 118 16.46 -23.02 4.26
N ILE A 119 17.09 -22.68 3.13
CA ILE A 119 16.46 -21.93 2.03
C ILE A 119 15.24 -22.70 1.51
N VAL A 120 15.35 -24.02 1.32
CA VAL A 120 14.23 -24.86 0.87
C VAL A 120 13.07 -24.85 1.88
N LYS A 121 13.35 -24.92 3.19
CA LYS A 121 12.31 -24.86 4.23
C LYS A 121 11.60 -23.51 4.28
N ILE A 122 12.37 -22.42 4.30
CA ILE A 122 11.84 -21.05 4.36
C ILE A 122 10.96 -20.76 3.14
N ARG A 123 11.47 -21.07 1.94
CA ARG A 123 10.72 -20.93 0.69
C ARG A 123 9.41 -21.73 0.72
N GLY A 124 9.45 -22.98 1.19
CA GLY A 124 8.25 -23.82 1.30
C GLY A 124 7.18 -23.18 2.20
N SER A 125 7.56 -22.68 3.37
CA SER A 125 6.63 -22.01 4.27
C SER A 125 6.05 -20.72 3.70
N ILE A 126 6.84 -19.92 3.00
CA ILE A 126 6.37 -18.67 2.37
C ILE A 126 5.40 -18.98 1.22
N VAL A 127 5.70 -19.99 0.40
CA VAL A 127 4.81 -20.43 -0.69
C VAL A 127 3.48 -20.96 -0.15
N GLU A 128 3.49 -21.71 0.95
CA GLU A 128 2.25 -22.16 1.61
C GLU A 128 1.40 -20.99 2.12
N ILE A 129 2.03 -19.99 2.74
CA ILE A 129 1.33 -18.79 3.20
C ILE A 129 0.73 -18.05 2.00
N ALA A 130 1.52 -17.83 0.95
CA ALA A 130 1.06 -17.15 -0.26
C ALA A 130 -0.13 -17.87 -0.90
N HIS A 131 -0.09 -19.20 -0.99
CA HIS A 131 -1.21 -19.99 -1.51
C HIS A 131 -2.45 -19.89 -0.61
N LYS A 132 -2.28 -20.00 0.71
CA LYS A 132 -3.39 -19.91 1.68
C LYS A 132 -4.11 -18.56 1.61
N HIS A 133 -3.38 -17.50 1.29
CA HIS A 133 -3.90 -16.14 1.17
C HIS A 133 -4.29 -15.74 -0.26
N GLY A 134 -4.15 -16.64 -1.25
CA GLY A 134 -4.53 -16.39 -2.64
C GLY A 134 -3.60 -15.44 -3.40
N TRP A 135 -2.35 -15.31 -2.97
CA TRP A 135 -1.36 -14.41 -3.59
C TRP A 135 -0.64 -15.02 -4.79
N ILE A 136 -0.78 -16.33 -5.01
CA ILE A 136 -0.16 -17.06 -6.12
C ILE A 136 -1.17 -17.99 -6.79
N ASP A 137 -1.00 -18.16 -8.09
CA ASP A 137 -1.72 -19.14 -8.92
C ASP A 137 -0.86 -20.39 -9.11
N ASP A 138 -1.48 -21.50 -9.54
CA ASP A 138 -0.79 -22.80 -9.65
C ASP A 138 0.20 -22.85 -10.83
#